data_AF-A0A3B0BU10-F1
#
_entry.id   AF-A0A3B0BU10-F1
#
_cell.length_a   1.000
_cell.length_b   1.000
_cell.length_c   1.000
_cell.angle_alpha   90.00
_cell.angle_beta   90.00
_cell.angle_gamma   90.00
#
_symmetry.space_group_name_H-M   'P 1'
#
loop_
_entity.id
_entity.type
_entity.pdbx_description
1 polymer ?
#
loop_
_entity_poly.entity_id
_entity_poly.type
_entity_poly.pdbx_seq_one_letter_code
_entity_poly.pdbx_strand_id
1 'polypeptide(L)' 'MFEKLKIDSVRFGKATFIFIFLVFILIVSCGKEDCEEERKENCAVTFELNPVCGCNGVTYPNPSTAKCQSIDDYTMGECE' A
#
# COMPACT_ATOMS: atom_id res chain seq x y z
N MET A 1 -15.52 7.72 -34.49
CA MET A 1 -16.93 7.31 -34.37
C MET A 1 -17.07 6.67 -33.00
N PHE A 2 -17.62 7.24 -31.94
CA PHE A 2 -18.08 8.56 -31.49
C PHE A 2 -17.92 8.44 -29.96
N GLU A 3 -17.15 9.27 -29.26
CA GLU A 3 -17.75 10.42 -28.56
C GLU A 3 -16.67 11.46 -28.25
N LYS A 4 -16.24 12.14 -29.31
CA LYS A 4 -15.30 13.28 -29.28
C LYS A 4 -16.09 14.60 -29.29
N LEU A 5 -17.23 14.69 -28.57
CA LEU A 5 -18.17 15.81 -28.74
C LEU A 5 -18.71 16.37 -27.42
N LYS A 6 -17.94 17.34 -26.89
CA LYS A 6 -18.32 18.56 -26.13
C LYS A 6 -17.45 18.80 -24.90
N ILE A 7 -16.13 18.87 -25.06
CA ILE A 7 -15.25 19.53 -24.07
C ILE A 7 -14.69 20.85 -24.65
N ASP A 8 -15.17 21.31 -25.81
CA ASP A 8 -14.72 22.56 -26.45
C ASP A 8 -15.56 23.80 -26.10
N SER A 9 -16.31 23.81 -24.99
CA SER A 9 -17.10 24.99 -24.57
C SER A 9 -17.06 25.32 -23.07
N VAL A 10 -16.21 24.67 -22.27
CA VAL A 10 -16.07 25.07 -20.86
C VAL A 10 -15.16 26.28 -20.82
N ARG A 11 -15.74 27.46 -20.57
CA ARG A 11 -15.04 28.74 -20.39
C ARG A 11 -13.90 28.54 -19.36
N PHE A 12 -12.65 28.51 -19.83
CA PHE A 12 -11.45 28.29 -19.01
C PHE A 12 -11.17 29.52 -18.14
N GLY A 13 -11.87 29.63 -17.01
CA GLY A 13 -11.54 30.57 -15.95
C GLY A 13 -10.56 29.93 -14.96
N LYS A 14 -9.82 30.76 -14.21
CA LYS A 14 -8.88 30.29 -13.17
C LYS A 14 -9.53 29.31 -12.17
N ALA A 15 -10.83 29.48 -11.92
CA ALA A 15 -11.61 28.64 -11.00
C ALA A 15 -11.84 27.20 -11.50
N THR A 16 -12.01 26.96 -12.80
CA THR A 16 -12.18 25.59 -13.34
C THR A 16 -10.86 24.81 -13.30
N PHE A 17 -9.72 25.48 -13.46
CA PHE A 17 -8.40 24.87 -13.32
C PHE A 17 -8.09 24.47 -11.87
N ILE A 18 -8.48 25.32 -10.91
CA ILE A 18 -8.37 25.03 -9.47
C ILE A 18 -9.19 23.80 -9.10
N PHE A 19 -10.42 23.70 -9.60
CA PHE A 19 -11.28 22.55 -9.33
C PHE A 19 -10.70 21.25 -9.90
N ILE A 20 -10.17 21.28 -11.12
CA ILE A 20 -9.51 20.11 -11.73
C ILE A 20 -8.25 19.71 -10.94
N PHE A 21 -7.46 20.67 -10.47
CA PHE A 21 -6.27 20.41 -9.65
C PHE A 21 -6.62 19.83 -8.27
N LEU A 22 -7.68 20.34 -7.63
CA LEU A 22 -8.19 19.79 -6.37
C LEU A 22 -8.73 18.35 -6.55
N VAL A 23 -9.44 18.10 -7.64
CA VAL A 23 -9.88 16.74 -8.00
C VAL A 23 -8.68 15.85 -8.31
N PHE A 24 -7.64 16.38 -8.96
CA PHE A 24 -6.39 15.66 -9.26
C PHE A 24 -5.62 15.28 -7.98
N ILE A 25 -5.56 16.17 -6.98
CA ILE A 25 -4.96 15.88 -5.67
C ILE A 25 -5.72 14.75 -4.96
N LEU A 26 -7.04 14.73 -5.03
CA LEU A 26 -7.86 13.68 -4.41
C LEU A 26 -7.63 12.31 -5.07
N ILE A 27 -7.45 12.25 -6.39
CA ILE A 27 -7.20 10.97 -7.09
C ILE A 27 -5.75 10.48 -6.97
N VAL A 28 -4.79 11.35 -6.65
CA VAL A 28 -3.34 11.00 -6.55
C VAL A 28 -2.94 10.60 -5.12
N SER A 29 -3.85 10.66 -4.13
CA SER A 29 -3.57 10.19 -2.78
C SER A 29 -3.59 8.65 -2.70
N CYS A 30 -2.55 8.02 -3.20
CA CYS A 30 -2.26 6.60 -2.99
C CYS A 30 -1.43 6.48 -1.70
N GLY A 31 -2.05 5.98 -0.63
CA GLY A 31 -1.36 5.65 0.62
C GLY A 31 -0.56 4.37 0.43
N LYS A 32 0.69 4.37 0.90
CA LYS A 32 1.45 3.12 1.06
C LYS A 32 0.65 2.23 2.03
N GLU A 33 0.64 0.93 1.77
CA GLU A 33 0.19 -0.02 2.79
C GLU A 33 1.11 0.15 4.01
N ASP A 34 0.56 0.67 5.10
CA ASP A 34 1.30 0.86 6.33
C ASP A 34 1.63 -0.53 6.90
N CYS A 35 2.92 -0.79 7.09
CA CYS A 35 3.46 -2.05 7.58
C CYS A 35 3.21 -2.21 9.09
N GLU A 36 1.97 -2.50 9.47
CA GLU A 36 1.58 -2.64 10.86
C GLU A 36 1.57 -4.11 11.31
N GLU A 37 2.12 -4.34 12.50
CA GLU A 37 2.12 -5.66 13.12
C GLU A 37 0.79 -5.93 13.82
N GLU A 38 0.03 -6.90 13.31
CA GLU A 38 -1.22 -7.36 13.93
C GLU A 38 -1.19 -8.86 14.18
N ARG A 39 -1.23 -9.25 15.46
CA ARG A 39 -1.26 -10.66 15.84
C ARG A 39 -2.61 -11.29 15.49
N LYS A 40 -2.60 -12.28 14.60
CA LYS A 40 -3.76 -13.14 14.33
C LYS A 40 -3.96 -14.14 15.49
N GLU A 41 -5.15 -14.14 16.09
CA GLU A 41 -5.53 -15.17 17.05
C GLU A 41 -5.66 -16.54 16.35
N ASN A 42 -5.25 -17.62 17.04
CA ASN A 42 -5.30 -19.00 16.54
C ASN A 42 -4.51 -19.23 15.23
N CYS A 43 -3.37 -18.58 15.09
CA CYS A 43 -2.48 -18.81 13.96
C CYS A 43 -1.56 -20.02 14.18
N ALA A 44 -1.48 -20.90 13.18
CA ALA A 44 -0.54 -22.03 13.19
C ALA A 44 0.79 -21.60 12.57
N VAL A 45 1.87 -21.72 13.34
CA VAL A 45 3.24 -21.49 12.88
C VAL A 45 3.99 -22.81 12.75
N THR A 46 4.98 -22.80 11.88
CA THR A 46 5.94 -23.88 11.71
C THR A 46 7.21 -23.55 12.52
N PHE A 47 8.03 -24.57 12.86
CA PHE A 47 9.17 -24.44 13.77
C PHE A 47 10.54 -24.43 13.07
N GLU A 48 10.56 -24.26 11.76
CA GLU A 48 11.80 -24.03 11.01
C GLU A 48 12.43 -22.70 11.39
N LEU A 49 13.75 -22.69 11.33
CA LEU A 49 14.55 -21.47 11.45
C LEU A 49 14.89 -21.00 10.04
N ASN A 50 14.13 -20.04 9.53
CA ASN A 50 14.31 -19.46 8.21
C ASN A 50 14.00 -17.95 8.28
N PRO A 51 14.91 -17.15 8.85
CA PRO A 51 14.60 -15.78 9.24
C PRO A 51 14.16 -14.91 8.06
N VAL A 52 13.28 -13.95 8.35
CA VAL A 52 12.82 -12.92 7.40
C VAL A 52 12.81 -11.55 8.07
N CYS A 53 13.10 -10.50 7.31
CA CYS A 53 13.04 -9.11 7.75
C CYS A 53 11.74 -8.48 7.25
N GLY A 54 10.83 -8.14 8.16
CA GLY A 54 9.56 -7.49 7.82
C GLY A 54 9.74 -6.07 7.31
N CYS A 55 8.75 -5.57 6.57
CA CYS A 55 8.65 -4.16 6.16
C CYS A 55 8.64 -3.17 7.34
N ASN A 56 8.30 -3.64 8.54
CA ASN A 56 8.38 -2.90 9.80
C ASN A 56 9.79 -2.90 10.44
N GLY A 57 10.79 -3.52 9.81
CA GLY A 57 12.15 -3.61 10.30
C GLY A 57 12.36 -4.62 11.44
N VAL A 58 11.41 -5.55 11.63
CA VAL A 58 11.50 -6.61 12.65
C VAL A 58 11.90 -7.93 12.00
N THR A 59 12.87 -8.63 12.60
CA THR A 59 13.23 -9.99 12.21
C THR A 59 12.23 -11.00 12.78
N TYR A 60 11.61 -11.79 11.91
CA TYR A 60 10.76 -12.92 12.28
C TYR A 60 11.53 -14.24 12.09
N PRO A 61 11.34 -15.24 12.98
CA PRO A 61 12.11 -16.49 12.95
C PRO A 61 11.82 -17.34 11.71
N ASN A 62 10.63 -17.18 11.12
CA ASN A 62 10.24 -17.79 9.86
C ASN A 62 9.10 -17.03 9.16
N PRO A 63 8.86 -17.29 7.85
CA PRO A 63 7.80 -16.63 7.09
C PRO A 63 6.40 -16.88 7.67
N SER A 64 6.15 -18.07 8.22
CA SER A 64 4.87 -18.40 8.86
C SER A 64 4.60 -17.50 10.06
N THR A 65 5.63 -17.18 10.85
CA THR A 65 5.55 -16.31 12.02
C THR A 65 5.34 -14.85 11.63
N ALA A 66 5.98 -14.36 10.57
CA ALA A 66 5.73 -13.03 10.02
C ALA A 66 4.26 -12.90 9.57
N LYS A 67 3.76 -13.89 8.82
CA LYS A 67 2.37 -13.92 8.33
C LYS A 67 1.31 -13.98 9.45
N CYS A 68 1.63 -14.67 10.55
CA CYS A 68 0.78 -14.69 11.74
C CYS A 68 0.71 -13.33 12.46
N GLN A 69 1.68 -12.45 12.18
CA GLN A 69 1.74 -11.09 12.68
C GLN A 69 1.32 -10.08 11.61
N SER A 70 0.63 -10.55 10.56
CA SER A 70 0.14 -9.76 9.42
C SER A 70 1.23 -9.02 8.66
N ILE A 71 2.47 -9.52 8.74
CA ILE A 71 3.60 -9.07 7.94
C ILE A 71 3.70 -9.95 6.69
N ASP A 72 3.10 -9.47 5.60
CA ASP A 72 3.16 -10.12 4.29
C ASP A 72 4.27 -9.55 3.38
N ASP A 73 4.76 -8.33 3.66
CA ASP A 73 5.92 -7.74 2.99
C ASP A 73 7.17 -7.96 3.85
N TYR A 74 8.08 -8.81 3.37
CA TYR A 74 9.32 -9.13 4.02
C TYR A 74 10.39 -9.59 3.02
N THR A 75 11.65 -9.47 3.42
CA THR A 75 12.80 -10.04 2.69
C THR A 75 13.36 -11.26 3.42
N MET A 76 14.06 -12.14 2.70
CA MET A 76 14.69 -13.31 3.30
C MET A 76 15.97 -12.91 4.04
N GLY A 77 16.19 -13.49 5.22
CA GLY A 77 17.29 -13.14 6.13
C GLY A 77 16.83 -12.29 7.32
N GLU A 78 17.74 -12.07 8.26
CA GLU A 78 17.51 -11.13 9.36
C GLU A 78 17.62 -9.69 8.87
N CYS A 79 17.03 -8.74 9.58
CA CYS A 79 17.28 -7.32 9.33
C CYS A 79 18.74 -6.95 9.66
N GLU A 80 19.28 -5.94 8.95
CA GLU A 80 20.65 -5.42 9.14
C GLU A 80 20.80 -4.55 10.41
#